data_AF-A0A419KEM0-F1
#
_entry.id   AF-A0A419KEM0-F1
#
_cell.length_a   1.000
_cell.length_b   1.000
_cell.length_c   1.000
_cell.angle_alpha   90.00
_cell.angle_beta   90.00
_cell.angle_gamma   90.00
#
_symmetry.space_group_name_H-M   'P 1'
#
loop_
_entity.id
_entity.type
_entity.pdbx_description
1 polymer ?
#
loop_
_entity_poly.entity_id
_entity_poly.type
_entity_poly.pdbx_seq_one_letter_code
_entity_poly.pdbx_strand_id
1 'polypeptide(L)'
;MKSISCRKKGGVSSVIGMLIVTAMLFTVVIPLFLYVNEVNTVYNIESDRMDRFDHERSMESLSLVAYPAENGSELNVYIYNGATLTTEIVRVWVTDMYNHTTRMYNVQANESIISPASDTIIHNINVTCFGETKLLKVEVVTKRGNVFSAVNNPLYISNQSEPLPFNIQLCFYTESETHFERTVNVTYIGPRSEYQNWNVTFTVYQHIPGNKGVNVYSSVGVPIVGPYRIQVYKNGELVYEVRVEVTYQVPIPWVFIPED
;
A
#
# COMPACT_ATOMS: atom_id res chain seq x y z
N MET A 1 70.51 -83.88 -12.00
CA MET A 1 69.09 -84.23 -11.79
C MET A 1 68.35 -82.99 -11.30
N LYS A 2 67.32 -82.55 -12.05
CA LYS A 2 66.31 -81.49 -11.78
C LYS A 2 66.77 -80.04 -11.56
N SER A 3 66.71 -79.26 -12.65
CA SER A 3 66.53 -77.80 -12.58
C SER A 3 65.08 -77.48 -12.22
N ILE A 4 64.86 -76.68 -11.18
CA ILE A 4 63.53 -76.17 -10.82
C ILE A 4 63.35 -74.81 -11.49
N SER A 5 62.43 -74.78 -12.45
CA SER A 5 62.00 -73.58 -13.19
C SER A 5 61.14 -72.70 -12.28
N CYS A 6 61.62 -71.49 -11.97
CA CYS A 6 60.80 -70.45 -11.35
C CYS A 6 59.86 -69.83 -12.42
N ARG A 7 58.60 -70.27 -12.44
CA ARG A 7 57.52 -69.62 -13.20
C ARG A 7 57.20 -68.25 -12.58
N LYS A 8 57.45 -67.16 -13.32
CA LYS A 8 56.96 -65.81 -13.00
C LYS A 8 55.41 -65.78 -13.04
N LYS A 9 54.76 -65.76 -11.87
CA LYS A 9 53.33 -65.47 -11.70
C LYS A 9 53.13 -64.03 -11.18
N GLY A 10 53.61 -63.03 -11.90
CA GLY A 10 53.55 -61.62 -11.48
C GLY A 10 52.88 -60.75 -12.55
N GLY A 11 51.55 -60.67 -12.53
CA GLY A 11 50.80 -59.79 -13.45
C GLY A 11 49.29 -59.76 -13.23
N VAL A 12 48.68 -60.88 -12.84
CA VAL A 12 47.22 -61.01 -12.68
C VAL A 12 46.67 -60.14 -11.53
N SER A 13 47.40 -60.04 -10.40
CA SER A 13 47.00 -59.19 -9.28
C SER A 13 47.03 -57.69 -9.64
N SER A 14 47.96 -57.26 -10.51
CA SER A 14 48.03 -55.87 -10.97
C SER A 14 46.86 -55.50 -11.87
N VAL A 15 46.41 -56.41 -12.74
CA VAL A 15 45.27 -56.19 -13.64
C VAL A 15 43.96 -56.13 -12.85
N ILE A 16 43.79 -57.00 -11.84
CA ILE A 16 42.60 -56.99 -10.97
C ILE A 16 42.55 -55.72 -10.12
N GLY A 17 43.68 -55.27 -9.56
CA GLY A 17 43.75 -54.01 -8.83
C GLY A 17 43.37 -52.80 -9.69
N MET A 18 43.87 -52.75 -10.93
CA MET A 18 43.54 -51.69 -11.89
C MET A 18 42.03 -51.67 -12.24
N LEU A 19 41.41 -52.85 -12.39
CA LEU A 19 39.97 -52.97 -12.66
C LEU A 19 39.12 -52.47 -11.50
N ILE A 20 39.50 -52.79 -10.26
CA ILE A 20 38.79 -52.33 -9.06
C ILE A 20 38.88 -50.81 -8.92
N VAL A 21 40.06 -50.22 -9.12
CA VAL A 21 40.25 -48.76 -9.06
C VAL A 21 39.45 -48.05 -10.16
N THR A 22 39.45 -48.62 -11.38
CA THR A 22 38.66 -48.06 -12.49
C THR A 22 37.17 -48.14 -12.17
N ALA A 23 36.68 -49.27 -11.65
CA ALA A 23 35.29 -49.40 -11.21
C ALA A 23 34.93 -48.37 -10.12
N MET A 24 35.79 -48.17 -9.12
CA MET A 24 35.59 -47.15 -8.08
C MET A 24 35.54 -45.72 -8.64
N LEU A 25 36.36 -45.42 -9.65
CA LEU A 25 36.34 -44.10 -10.30
C LEU A 25 34.99 -43.84 -10.97
N PHE A 26 34.46 -44.83 -11.68
CA PHE A 26 33.14 -44.72 -12.34
C PHE A 26 31.95 -44.79 -11.39
N THR A 27 32.05 -45.51 -10.27
CA THR A 27 30.91 -45.68 -9.34
C THR A 27 30.88 -44.66 -8.21
N VAL A 28 32.02 -44.07 -7.84
CA VAL A 28 32.10 -43.12 -6.71
C VAL A 28 32.52 -41.74 -7.18
N VAL A 29 33.65 -41.63 -7.88
CA VAL A 29 34.25 -40.31 -8.20
C VAL A 29 33.40 -39.54 -9.21
N ILE A 30 33.01 -40.18 -10.31
CA ILE A 30 32.20 -39.54 -11.35
C ILE A 30 30.82 -39.12 -10.80
N PRO A 31 30.06 -40.01 -10.13
CA PRO A 31 28.76 -39.62 -9.56
C PRO A 31 28.86 -38.52 -8.51
N LEU A 32 29.90 -38.54 -7.65
CA LEU A 32 30.12 -37.50 -6.65
C LEU A 32 30.43 -36.15 -7.31
N PHE A 33 31.27 -36.12 -8.35
CA PHE A 33 31.58 -34.89 -9.09
C PHE A 33 30.33 -34.30 -9.76
N LEU A 34 29.50 -35.16 -10.37
CA LEU A 34 28.23 -34.74 -10.96
C LEU A 34 27.28 -34.19 -9.89
N TYR A 35 27.15 -34.87 -8.74
CA TYR A 35 26.32 -34.42 -7.63
C TYR A 35 26.74 -33.06 -7.09
N VAL A 36 28.05 -32.85 -6.85
CA VAL A 36 28.55 -31.55 -6.36
C VAL A 36 28.26 -30.42 -7.37
N ASN A 37 28.43 -30.67 -8.67
CA ASN A 37 28.12 -29.67 -9.69
C ASN A 37 26.62 -29.39 -9.78
N GLU A 38 25.76 -30.41 -9.66
CA GLU A 38 24.32 -30.25 -9.62
C GLU A 38 23.90 -29.39 -8.42
N VAL A 39 24.41 -29.70 -7.22
CA VAL A 39 24.15 -28.93 -5.99
C VAL A 39 24.61 -27.48 -6.15
N ASN A 40 25.82 -27.25 -6.68
CA ASN A 40 26.32 -25.90 -6.94
C ASN A 40 25.45 -25.15 -7.95
N THR A 41 24.97 -25.84 -8.98
CA THR A 41 24.08 -25.24 -9.99
C THR A 41 22.75 -24.84 -9.37
N VAL A 42 22.13 -25.71 -8.57
CA VAL A 42 20.89 -25.41 -7.84
C VAL A 42 21.10 -24.23 -6.90
N TYR A 43 22.20 -24.20 -6.15
CA TYR A 43 22.52 -23.11 -5.24
C TYR A 43 22.65 -21.77 -5.98
N ASN A 44 23.40 -21.73 -7.08
CA ASN A 44 23.57 -20.51 -7.87
C ASN A 44 22.25 -20.02 -8.46
N ILE A 45 21.41 -20.93 -8.98
CA ILE A 45 20.09 -20.58 -9.52
C ILE A 45 19.20 -19.93 -8.45
N GLU A 46 19.18 -20.50 -7.24
CA GLU A 46 18.37 -19.95 -6.15
C GLU A 46 18.95 -18.62 -5.64
N SER A 47 20.28 -18.47 -5.58
CA SER A 47 20.93 -17.20 -5.26
C SER A 47 20.55 -16.11 -6.26
N ASP A 48 20.70 -16.37 -7.56
CA ASP A 48 20.35 -15.42 -8.62
C ASP A 48 18.84 -15.08 -8.61
N ARG A 49 18.00 -16.05 -8.23
CA ARG A 49 16.55 -15.85 -8.09
C ARG A 49 16.24 -14.93 -6.91
N MET A 50 16.91 -15.10 -5.77
CA MET A 50 16.75 -14.25 -4.60
C MET A 50 17.24 -12.82 -4.90
N ASP A 51 18.41 -12.69 -5.53
CA ASP A 51 18.96 -11.38 -5.91
C ASP A 51 18.02 -10.62 -6.87
N ARG A 52 17.45 -11.32 -7.86
CA ARG A 52 16.45 -10.72 -8.76
C ARG A 52 15.19 -10.32 -8.01
N PHE A 53 14.70 -11.16 -7.09
CA PHE A 53 13.50 -10.85 -6.32
C PHE A 53 13.70 -9.63 -5.42
N ASP A 54 14.84 -9.53 -4.75
CA ASP A 54 15.18 -8.37 -3.92
C ASP A 54 15.37 -7.11 -4.75
N HIS A 55 15.96 -7.24 -5.94
CA HIS A 55 16.07 -6.14 -6.88
C HIS A 55 14.68 -5.64 -7.33
N GLU A 56 13.79 -6.54 -7.76
CA GLU A 56 12.41 -6.20 -8.13
C GLU A 56 11.66 -5.54 -6.96
N ARG A 57 11.83 -6.07 -5.74
CA ARG A 57 11.25 -5.50 -4.52
C ARG A 57 11.76 -4.08 -4.28
N SER A 58 13.05 -3.82 -4.47
CA SER A 58 13.64 -2.48 -4.28
C SER A 58 13.16 -1.44 -5.31
N MET A 59 12.69 -1.90 -6.48
CA MET A 59 12.18 -1.02 -7.54
C MET A 59 10.69 -0.68 -7.41
N GLU A 60 9.95 -1.33 -6.49
CA GLU A 60 8.56 -0.96 -6.24
C GLU A 60 8.48 0.44 -5.62
N SER A 61 7.57 1.25 -6.14
CA SER A 61 7.35 2.63 -5.70
C SER A 61 5.86 2.95 -5.82
N LEU A 62 5.16 2.93 -4.69
CA LEU A 62 3.74 3.23 -4.60
C LEU A 62 3.51 4.53 -3.84
N SER A 63 2.61 5.37 -4.35
CA SER A 63 2.06 6.53 -3.63
C SER A 63 0.61 6.25 -3.27
N LEU A 64 0.25 6.44 -2.00
CA LEU A 64 -1.07 6.07 -1.49
C LEU A 64 -1.73 7.23 -0.77
N VAL A 65 -3.05 7.33 -0.98
CA VAL A 65 -3.91 8.31 -0.32
C VAL A 65 -5.16 7.57 0.15
N ALA A 66 -5.41 7.61 1.45
CA ALA A 66 -6.53 6.90 2.07
C ALA A 66 -7.61 7.90 2.51
N TYR A 67 -8.85 7.72 2.08
CA TYR A 67 -9.93 8.66 2.38
C TYR A 67 -11.22 7.94 2.80
N PRO A 68 -12.00 8.53 3.72
CA PRO A 68 -13.25 7.94 4.16
C PRO A 68 -14.26 7.91 3.00
N ALA A 69 -15.05 6.83 2.95
CA ALA A 69 -16.21 6.65 2.09
C ALA A 69 -17.45 6.35 2.94
N GLU A 70 -18.64 6.46 2.36
CA GLU A 70 -19.91 6.12 3.03
C GLU A 70 -20.02 6.75 4.43
N ASN A 71 -19.83 8.08 4.51
CA ASN A 71 -19.86 8.86 5.76
C ASN A 71 -18.86 8.40 6.84
N GLY A 72 -17.71 7.86 6.45
CA GLY A 72 -16.67 7.39 7.38
C GLY A 72 -16.90 6.00 7.97
N SER A 73 -17.92 5.29 7.47
CA SER A 73 -18.11 3.86 7.77
C SER A 73 -17.14 2.98 7.00
N GLU A 74 -16.75 3.41 5.80
CA GLU A 74 -15.81 2.75 4.91
C GLU A 74 -14.62 3.64 4.59
N LEU A 75 -13.58 3.05 4.01
CA LEU A 75 -12.39 3.73 3.58
C LEU A 75 -12.02 3.25 2.18
N ASN A 76 -11.70 4.19 1.31
CA ASN A 76 -11.15 3.91 -0.01
C ASN A 76 -9.68 4.31 -0.03
N VAL A 77 -8.86 3.54 -0.74
CA VAL A 77 -7.42 3.82 -0.86
C VAL A 77 -7.09 4.00 -2.33
N TYR A 78 -6.77 5.23 -2.69
CA TYR A 78 -6.19 5.54 -4.00
C TYR A 78 -4.72 5.17 -4.00
N ILE A 79 -4.29 4.44 -5.03
CA ILE A 79 -2.92 3.94 -5.18
C ILE A 79 -2.43 4.29 -6.56
N TYR A 80 -1.30 4.99 -6.62
CA TYR A 80 -0.56 5.24 -7.86
C TYR A 80 0.73 4.42 -7.88
N ASN A 81 0.94 3.66 -8.95
CA ASN A 81 2.18 2.93 -9.17
C ASN A 81 3.17 3.77 -9.99
N GLY A 82 4.16 4.34 -9.30
CA GLY A 82 5.25 5.09 -9.92
C GLY A 82 6.42 4.21 -10.38
N ALA A 83 6.38 2.90 -10.14
CA ALA A 83 7.42 1.99 -10.58
C ALA A 83 7.31 1.64 -12.06
N THR A 84 8.40 1.12 -12.62
CA THR A 84 8.45 0.54 -13.97
C THR A 84 7.90 -0.89 -14.01
N LEU A 85 7.66 -1.50 -12.86
CA LEU A 85 7.16 -2.86 -12.71
C LEU A 85 5.71 -2.87 -12.26
N THR A 86 4.98 -3.89 -12.71
CA THR A 86 3.64 -4.18 -12.20
C THR A 86 3.73 -4.58 -10.74
N THR A 87 2.88 -3.96 -9.92
CA THR A 87 2.81 -4.21 -8.48
C THR A 87 1.49 -4.86 -8.14
N GLU A 88 1.54 -5.92 -7.33
CA GLU A 88 0.35 -6.64 -6.86
C GLU A 88 0.16 -6.38 -5.36
N ILE A 89 -0.99 -5.84 -5.01
CA ILE A 89 -1.41 -5.58 -3.64
C ILE A 89 -2.13 -6.80 -3.08
N VAL A 90 -1.65 -7.30 -1.94
CA VAL A 90 -2.23 -8.48 -1.30
C VAL A 90 -3.18 -8.09 -0.18
N ARG A 91 -2.80 -7.07 0.62
CA ARG A 91 -3.56 -6.65 1.79
C ARG A 91 -3.47 -5.16 2.04
N VAL A 92 -4.54 -4.63 2.66
CA VAL A 92 -4.54 -3.33 3.31
C VAL A 92 -4.56 -3.54 4.81
N TRP A 93 -3.67 -2.87 5.52
CA TRP A 93 -3.58 -2.84 6.98
C TRP A 93 -4.15 -1.52 7.47
N VAL A 94 -5.13 -1.60 8.35
CA VAL A 94 -5.70 -0.44 9.03
C VAL A 94 -5.43 -0.59 10.51
N THR A 95 -4.62 0.31 11.06
CA THR A 95 -4.25 0.32 12.47
C THR A 95 -4.96 1.45 13.18
N ASP A 96 -5.74 1.12 14.19
CA ASP A 96 -6.25 2.09 15.14
C ASP A 96 -5.13 2.51 16.08
N MET A 97 -4.79 3.79 16.03
CA MET A 97 -3.73 4.41 16.81
C MET A 97 -4.10 4.58 18.29
N TYR A 98 -5.39 4.55 18.64
CA TYR A 98 -5.81 4.61 20.04
C TYR A 98 -5.57 3.30 20.76
N ASN A 99 -6.09 2.22 20.17
CA ASN A 99 -6.07 0.90 20.78
C ASN A 99 -4.86 0.06 20.34
N HIS A 100 -4.04 0.59 19.42
CA HIS A 100 -2.94 -0.12 18.77
C HIS A 100 -3.39 -1.47 18.15
N THR A 101 -4.61 -1.50 17.61
CA THR A 101 -5.17 -2.70 16.98
C THR A 101 -5.09 -2.60 15.46
N THR A 102 -4.47 -3.60 14.83
CA THR A 102 -4.37 -3.67 13.37
C THR A 102 -5.35 -4.69 12.82
N ARG A 103 -6.15 -4.28 11.84
CA ARG A 103 -6.97 -5.17 11.02
C ARG A 103 -6.40 -5.27 9.62
N MET A 104 -6.51 -6.46 9.05
CA MET A 104 -6.03 -6.77 7.71
C MET A 104 -7.22 -7.06 6.80
N TYR A 105 -7.26 -6.38 5.67
CA TYR A 105 -8.28 -6.52 4.65
C TYR A 105 -7.65 -7.13 3.41
N ASN A 106 -8.26 -8.18 2.88
CA ASN A 106 -7.84 -8.77 1.62
C ASN A 106 -8.37 -7.90 0.48
N VAL A 107 -7.53 -7.69 -0.53
CA VAL A 107 -7.89 -6.91 -1.72
C VAL A 107 -8.59 -7.80 -2.73
N GLN A 108 -9.60 -7.27 -3.41
CA GLN A 108 -10.28 -7.98 -4.48
C GLN A 108 -9.35 -8.19 -5.68
N ALA A 109 -9.51 -9.30 -6.40
CA ALA A 109 -8.58 -9.69 -7.46
C ALA A 109 -8.55 -8.73 -8.67
N ASN A 110 -9.62 -7.95 -8.87
CA ASN A 110 -9.71 -6.90 -9.89
C ASN A 110 -8.98 -5.61 -9.50
N GLU A 111 -8.79 -5.35 -8.22
CA GLU A 111 -8.16 -4.12 -7.69
C GLU A 111 -6.71 -4.35 -7.25
N SER A 112 -6.26 -5.61 -7.19
CA SER A 112 -4.95 -5.96 -6.65
C SER A 112 -3.79 -5.66 -7.60
N ILE A 113 -3.98 -5.72 -8.92
CA ILE A 113 -2.89 -5.60 -9.89
C ILE A 113 -2.85 -4.19 -10.46
N ILE A 114 -1.73 -3.50 -10.26
CA ILE A 114 -1.51 -2.13 -10.72
C ILE A 114 -0.39 -2.13 -11.76
N SER A 115 -0.72 -1.69 -12.98
CA SER A 115 0.26 -1.57 -14.06
C SER A 115 1.26 -0.45 -13.78
N PRO A 116 2.41 -0.43 -14.46
CA PRO A 116 3.36 0.68 -14.37
C PRO A 116 2.71 2.02 -14.77
N ALA A 117 3.01 3.09 -14.03
CA ALA A 117 2.51 4.44 -14.28
C ALA A 117 0.97 4.55 -14.33
N SER A 118 0.25 3.62 -13.70
CA SER A 118 -1.21 3.64 -13.59
C SER A 118 -1.66 3.75 -12.14
N ASP A 119 -2.93 4.07 -11.97
CA ASP A 119 -3.60 4.13 -10.69
C ASP A 119 -4.74 3.12 -10.55
N THR A 120 -5.11 2.85 -9.30
CA THR A 120 -6.30 2.08 -8.94
C THR A 120 -6.87 2.61 -7.63
N ILE A 121 -8.11 2.24 -7.33
CA ILE A 121 -8.74 2.49 -6.04
C ILE A 121 -9.15 1.15 -5.45
N ILE A 122 -8.74 0.90 -4.20
CA ILE A 122 -9.25 -0.21 -3.40
C ILE A 122 -10.48 0.30 -2.66
N HIS A 123 -11.63 -0.33 -2.89
CA HIS A 123 -12.90 0.10 -2.35
C HIS A 123 -13.33 -0.69 -1.10
N ASN A 124 -14.31 -0.13 -0.39
CA ASN A 124 -15.16 -0.83 0.59
C ASN A 124 -14.38 -1.43 1.79
N ILE A 125 -13.36 -0.71 2.27
CA ILE A 125 -12.64 -1.12 3.49
C ILE A 125 -13.49 -0.72 4.70
N ASN A 126 -14.25 -1.66 5.22
CA ASN A 126 -15.14 -1.41 6.35
C ASN A 126 -14.35 -1.11 7.64
N VAL A 127 -14.49 0.12 8.14
CA VAL A 127 -13.82 0.63 9.34
C VAL A 127 -14.78 0.84 10.51
N THR A 128 -16.05 0.41 10.42
CA THR A 128 -17.07 0.56 11.50
C THR A 128 -16.65 -0.09 12.82
N CYS A 129 -15.87 -1.16 12.74
CA CYS A 129 -15.39 -1.91 13.88
C CYS A 129 -14.44 -1.15 14.82
N PHE A 130 -13.95 0.03 14.43
CA PHE A 130 -13.09 0.89 15.25
C PHE A 130 -13.86 1.95 16.05
N GLY A 131 -15.20 1.96 16.01
CA GLY A 131 -16.05 2.90 16.76
C GLY A 131 -16.58 4.07 15.92
N GLU A 132 -17.05 5.15 16.55
CA GLU A 132 -17.56 6.35 15.84
C GLU A 132 -16.47 7.41 15.60
N THR A 133 -15.50 7.50 16.52
CA THR A 133 -14.31 8.35 16.40
C THR A 133 -13.09 7.46 16.25
N LYS A 134 -12.30 7.70 15.20
CA LYS A 134 -11.22 6.79 14.79
C LYS A 134 -9.99 7.59 14.40
N LEU A 135 -8.83 7.21 14.92
CA LEU A 135 -7.54 7.70 14.44
C LEU A 135 -6.81 6.53 13.78
N LEU A 136 -6.85 6.47 12.46
CA LEU A 136 -6.43 5.31 11.68
C LEU A 136 -5.12 5.58 10.94
N LYS A 137 -4.24 4.59 10.92
CA LYS A 137 -3.08 4.52 10.02
C LYS A 137 -3.34 3.46 8.96
N VAL A 138 -3.28 3.83 7.69
CA VAL A 138 -3.53 2.94 6.55
C VAL A 138 -2.23 2.62 5.83
N GLU A 139 -1.94 1.33 5.70
CA GLU A 139 -0.76 0.83 5.03
C GLU A 139 -1.15 -0.28 4.06
N VAL A 140 -0.39 -0.44 3.00
CA VAL A 140 -0.67 -1.42 1.95
C VAL A 140 0.53 -2.35 1.78
N VAL A 141 0.24 -3.64 1.66
CA VAL A 141 1.25 -4.70 1.56
C VAL A 141 1.25 -5.29 0.16
N THR A 142 2.42 -5.26 -0.50
CA THR A 142 2.61 -5.85 -1.82
C THR A 142 2.94 -7.34 -1.72
N LYS A 143 2.76 -8.06 -2.83
CA LYS A 143 3.12 -9.48 -2.94
C LYS A 143 4.61 -9.73 -2.76
N ARG A 144 5.45 -8.75 -3.11
CA ARG A 144 6.90 -8.80 -2.89
C ARG A 144 7.28 -8.49 -1.43
N GLY A 145 6.31 -8.21 -0.56
CA GLY A 145 6.52 -8.02 0.87
C GLY A 145 6.92 -6.60 1.27
N ASN A 146 6.72 -5.61 0.40
CA ASN A 146 6.88 -4.21 0.78
C ASN A 146 5.62 -3.70 1.48
N VAL A 147 5.83 -2.75 2.38
CA VAL A 147 4.77 -2.04 3.08
C VAL A 147 4.90 -0.57 2.75
N PHE A 148 3.85 0.02 2.20
CA PHE A 148 3.80 1.44 1.89
C PHE A 148 2.69 2.09 2.71
N SER A 149 3.03 3.17 3.41
CA SER A 149 2.06 3.93 4.20
C SER A 149 1.40 5.01 3.35
N ALA A 150 0.12 5.28 3.60
CA ALA A 150 -0.56 6.43 3.00
C ALA A 150 0.09 7.76 3.42
N VAL A 151 0.21 8.68 2.46
CA VAL A 151 0.87 9.99 2.64
C VAL A 151 0.11 10.86 3.64
N ASN A 152 -1.21 10.68 3.69
CA ASN A 152 -2.12 11.40 4.56
C ASN A 152 -2.34 10.70 5.91
N ASN A 153 -1.49 9.75 6.30
CA ASN A 153 -1.54 9.20 7.66
C ASN A 153 -1.01 10.18 8.70
N PRO A 154 -1.50 10.11 9.96
CA PRO A 154 -2.69 9.38 10.40
C PRO A 154 -3.99 10.13 10.04
N LEU A 155 -5.06 9.38 9.85
CA LEU A 155 -6.38 9.84 9.45
C LEU A 155 -7.29 9.91 10.68
N TYR A 156 -7.74 11.10 11.06
CA TYR A 156 -8.78 11.25 12.06
C TYR A 156 -10.14 11.35 11.37
N ILE A 157 -11.02 10.40 11.69
CA ILE A 157 -12.38 10.29 11.16
C ILE A 157 -13.34 10.38 12.34
N SER A 158 -14.17 11.42 12.35
CA SER A 158 -15.33 11.52 13.24
C SER A 158 -16.55 11.97 12.45
N ASN A 159 -17.73 11.47 12.83
CA ASN A 159 -19.07 11.90 12.40
C ASN A 159 -19.14 12.82 11.17
N GLN A 160 -19.65 12.29 10.06
CA GLN A 160 -19.86 13.04 8.83
C GLN A 160 -21.35 13.18 8.53
N SER A 161 -21.75 14.38 8.10
CA SER A 161 -23.14 14.67 7.77
C SER A 161 -23.45 14.35 6.29
N GLU A 162 -24.58 13.70 6.04
CA GLU A 162 -25.31 13.77 4.78
C GLU A 162 -26.82 13.89 5.11
N PRO A 163 -27.65 14.65 4.34
CA PRO A 163 -27.82 14.38 2.92
C PRO A 163 -28.05 15.60 2.00
N LEU A 164 -27.29 15.62 0.91
CA LEU A 164 -27.63 16.18 -0.40
C LEU A 164 -26.98 15.23 -1.44
N PRO A 165 -27.47 15.12 -2.69
CA PRO A 165 -27.15 14.00 -3.58
C PRO A 165 -25.66 13.85 -3.99
N PHE A 166 -24.83 14.84 -3.68
CA PHE A 166 -23.39 14.82 -3.93
C PHE A 166 -22.65 15.26 -2.67
N ASN A 167 -21.35 15.02 -2.63
CA ASN A 167 -20.50 15.39 -1.50
C ASN A 167 -19.19 16.03 -1.96
N ILE A 168 -18.58 16.78 -1.05
CA ILE A 168 -17.20 17.26 -1.15
C ILE A 168 -16.47 16.76 0.09
N GLN A 169 -15.30 16.17 -0.12
CA GLN A 169 -14.45 15.68 0.95
C GLN A 169 -13.38 16.71 1.28
N LEU A 170 -13.23 17.01 2.57
CA LEU A 170 -12.28 17.96 3.10
C LEU A 170 -11.26 17.23 3.97
N CYS A 171 -9.98 17.43 3.68
CA CYS A 171 -8.87 16.92 4.45
C CYS A 171 -8.04 18.10 4.98
N PHE A 172 -8.01 18.27 6.29
CA PHE A 172 -7.26 19.33 6.96
C PHE A 172 -5.99 18.74 7.55
N TYR A 173 -4.84 19.29 7.18
CA TYR A 173 -3.58 18.96 7.81
C TYR A 173 -3.37 19.83 9.07
N THR A 174 -2.94 19.22 10.16
CA THR A 174 -2.59 19.93 11.41
C THR A 174 -1.35 19.31 12.04
N GLU A 175 -0.29 20.10 12.28
CA GLU A 175 0.96 19.59 12.86
C GLU A 175 0.91 19.37 14.37
N SER A 176 0.32 20.30 15.12
CA SER A 176 0.43 20.30 16.59
C SER A 176 -0.83 20.72 17.34
N GLU A 177 -1.96 20.93 16.64
CA GLU A 177 -3.20 21.32 17.32
C GLU A 177 -3.81 20.13 18.09
N THR A 178 -3.98 20.30 19.40
CA THR A 178 -4.74 19.37 20.25
C THR A 178 -6.24 19.63 20.19
N HIS A 179 -6.62 20.88 19.89
CA HIS A 179 -8.00 21.32 19.71
C HIS A 179 -8.10 21.91 18.31
N PHE A 180 -8.71 21.14 17.41
CA PHE A 180 -8.92 21.56 16.04
C PHE A 180 -10.30 22.19 15.92
N GLU A 181 -10.33 23.49 15.63
CA GLU A 181 -11.55 24.22 15.32
C GLU A 181 -11.36 24.98 14.00
N ARG A 182 -12.17 24.65 13.00
CA ARG A 182 -12.24 25.38 11.72
C ARG A 182 -13.69 25.56 11.30
N THR A 183 -14.05 26.77 10.90
CA THR A 183 -15.37 27.05 10.31
C THR A 183 -15.24 27.03 8.81
N VAL A 184 -16.03 26.17 8.16
CA VAL A 184 -16.05 26.03 6.71
C VAL A 184 -17.33 26.64 6.17
N ASN A 185 -17.21 27.53 5.19
CA ASN A 185 -18.31 28.05 4.42
C ASN A 185 -18.21 27.56 2.98
N VAL A 186 -19.26 26.90 2.49
CA VAL A 186 -19.36 26.39 1.12
C VAL A 186 -20.49 27.11 0.41
N THR A 187 -20.19 27.69 -0.74
CA THR A 187 -21.14 28.49 -1.53
C THR A 187 -21.19 27.98 -2.96
N TYR A 188 -22.40 27.82 -3.52
CA TYR A 188 -22.55 27.50 -4.93
C TYR A 188 -22.28 28.74 -5.79
N ILE A 189 -21.43 28.61 -6.80
CA ILE A 189 -21.04 29.72 -7.70
C ILE A 189 -21.37 29.42 -9.17
N GLY A 190 -22.20 28.41 -9.41
CA GLY A 190 -22.56 27.97 -10.76
C GLY A 190 -23.69 28.80 -11.39
N PRO A 191 -24.01 28.52 -12.67
CA PRO A 191 -24.97 29.30 -13.46
C PRO A 191 -26.43 29.01 -13.14
N ARG A 192 -26.75 27.99 -12.32
CA ARG A 192 -28.13 27.61 -12.01
C ARG A 192 -28.71 28.54 -10.94
N SER A 193 -29.63 29.41 -11.36
CA SER A 193 -30.27 30.43 -10.52
C SER A 193 -31.00 29.85 -9.29
N GLU A 194 -31.56 28.65 -9.40
CA GLU A 194 -32.25 27.94 -8.30
C GLU A 194 -31.35 27.70 -7.07
N TYR A 195 -30.04 27.57 -7.28
CA TYR A 195 -29.06 27.26 -6.23
C TYR A 195 -28.13 28.44 -5.92
N GLN A 196 -28.36 29.61 -6.53
CA GLN A 196 -27.45 30.76 -6.41
C GLN A 196 -27.36 31.35 -5.00
N ASN A 197 -28.37 31.10 -4.16
CA ASN A 197 -28.40 31.48 -2.75
C ASN A 197 -27.99 30.32 -1.82
N TRP A 198 -27.62 29.17 -2.38
CA TRP A 198 -27.25 28.02 -1.56
C TRP A 198 -25.87 28.23 -0.94
N ASN A 199 -25.85 28.24 0.38
CA ASN A 199 -24.64 28.19 1.17
C ASN A 199 -24.84 27.26 2.37
N VAL A 200 -23.74 26.74 2.89
CA VAL A 200 -23.71 26.00 4.14
C VAL A 200 -22.48 26.41 4.91
N THR A 201 -22.67 26.74 6.18
CA THR A 201 -21.57 27.01 7.11
C THR A 201 -21.65 26.02 8.25
N PHE A 202 -20.54 25.35 8.53
CA PHE A 202 -20.42 24.41 9.63
C PHE A 202 -19.06 24.55 10.28
N THR A 203 -18.99 24.24 11.58
CA THR A 203 -17.73 24.22 12.32
C THR A 203 -17.31 22.78 12.55
N VAL A 204 -16.09 22.46 12.14
CA VAL A 204 -15.43 21.21 12.48
C VAL A 204 -14.71 21.43 13.80
N TYR A 205 -15.24 20.84 14.88
CA TYR A 205 -14.62 20.84 16.20
C TYR A 205 -14.19 19.43 16.57
N GLN A 206 -12.90 19.24 16.81
CA GLN A 206 -12.35 17.93 17.16
C GLN A 206 -11.22 18.04 18.19
N HIS A 207 -11.22 17.10 19.12
CA HIS A 207 -10.15 16.96 20.10
C HIS A 207 -9.15 15.91 19.61
N ILE A 208 -8.00 16.36 19.12
CA ILE A 208 -6.97 15.50 18.56
C ILE A 208 -6.07 15.00 19.70
N PRO A 209 -5.93 13.69 19.88
CA PRO A 209 -5.06 13.14 20.90
C PRO A 209 -3.62 13.17 20.41
N GLY A 210 -2.82 14.04 21.01
CA GLY A 210 -1.38 14.09 20.79
C GLY A 210 -0.91 15.33 20.05
N ASN A 211 0.41 15.45 19.94
CA ASN A 211 1.13 16.66 19.51
C ASN A 211 1.81 16.46 18.15
N LYS A 212 1.23 15.67 17.25
CA LYS A 212 1.87 15.28 15.98
C LYS A 212 0.87 15.30 14.83
N GLY A 213 1.31 15.81 13.68
CA GLY A 213 0.70 15.77 12.36
C GLY A 213 -0.47 14.81 12.22
N VAL A 214 -1.70 15.31 12.20
CA VAL A 214 -2.93 14.53 11.94
C VAL A 214 -3.67 15.12 10.75
N ASN A 215 -4.24 14.26 9.91
CA ASN A 215 -5.17 14.69 8.86
C ASN A 215 -6.60 14.51 9.36
N VAL A 216 -7.30 15.63 9.58
CA VAL A 216 -8.70 15.65 10.01
C VAL A 216 -9.61 15.58 8.78
N TYR A 217 -10.54 14.63 8.79
CA TYR A 217 -11.51 14.47 7.70
C TYR A 217 -12.87 15.02 8.06
N SER A 218 -13.44 15.74 7.12
CA SER A 218 -14.84 16.16 7.14
C SER A 218 -15.42 16.03 5.74
N SER A 219 -16.74 16.01 5.64
CA SER A 219 -17.44 16.02 4.37
C SER A 219 -18.63 16.96 4.46
N VAL A 220 -19.04 17.45 3.30
CA VAL A 220 -20.19 18.33 3.16
C VAL A 220 -21.03 17.86 1.99
N GLY A 221 -22.31 17.62 2.27
CA GLY A 221 -23.29 17.34 1.22
C GLY A 221 -23.58 18.61 0.40
N VAL A 222 -23.64 18.48 -0.92
CA VAL A 222 -23.95 19.55 -1.85
C VAL A 222 -25.11 19.17 -2.77
N PRO A 223 -25.99 20.12 -3.12
CA PRO A 223 -27.28 19.79 -3.73
C PRO A 223 -27.17 19.37 -5.19
N ILE A 224 -26.09 19.75 -5.88
CA ILE A 224 -25.99 19.62 -7.32
C ILE A 224 -24.56 19.56 -7.82
N VAL A 225 -24.36 19.06 -9.04
CA VAL A 225 -23.08 19.20 -9.74
C VAL A 225 -22.86 20.64 -10.20
N GLY A 226 -21.60 21.06 -10.19
CA GLY A 226 -21.17 22.39 -10.61
C GLY A 226 -20.07 22.97 -9.72
N PRO A 227 -19.71 24.24 -9.93
CA PRO A 227 -18.63 24.87 -9.19
C PRO A 227 -19.10 25.39 -7.83
N TYR A 228 -18.29 25.11 -6.81
CA TYR A 228 -18.44 25.55 -5.45
C TYR A 228 -17.20 26.33 -5.00
N ARG A 229 -17.39 27.34 -4.16
CA ARG A 229 -16.31 28.03 -3.45
C ARG A 229 -16.33 27.61 -2.00
N ILE A 230 -15.19 27.16 -1.51
CA ILE A 230 -14.96 26.71 -0.15
C ILE A 230 -14.03 27.73 0.52
N GLN A 231 -14.46 28.24 1.66
CA GLN A 231 -13.71 29.16 2.49
C GLN A 231 -13.56 28.55 3.88
N VAL A 232 -12.33 28.52 4.37
CA VAL A 232 -11.99 27.96 5.69
C VAL A 232 -11.55 29.12 6.58
N TYR A 233 -12.11 29.16 7.78
CA TYR A 233 -11.83 30.17 8.77
C TYR A 233 -11.26 29.54 10.04
N LYS A 234 -10.26 30.19 10.63
CA LYS A 234 -9.68 29.86 11.94
C LYS A 234 -9.84 31.08 12.84
N ASN A 235 -10.47 30.92 14.00
CA ASN A 235 -10.73 32.02 14.94
C ASN A 235 -11.40 33.26 14.30
N GLY A 236 -12.19 33.06 13.24
CA GLY A 236 -12.86 34.13 12.49
C GLY A 236 -12.07 34.75 11.33
N GLU A 237 -10.80 34.40 11.15
CA GLU A 237 -9.98 34.87 10.02
C GLU A 237 -10.00 33.86 8.87
N LEU A 238 -10.08 34.35 7.62
CA LEU A 238 -10.02 33.50 6.43
C LEU A 238 -8.60 33.00 6.24
N VAL A 239 -8.42 31.68 6.27
CA VAL A 239 -7.10 31.05 6.14
C VAL A 239 -6.90 30.34 4.81
N TYR A 240 -7.98 29.82 4.21
CA TYR A 240 -7.90 29.12 2.93
C TYR A 240 -9.16 29.36 2.10
N GLU A 241 -8.97 29.57 0.79
CA GLU A 241 -10.06 29.67 -0.19
C GLU A 241 -9.71 28.85 -1.42
N VAL A 242 -10.66 28.02 -1.86
CA VAL A 242 -10.50 27.21 -3.08
C VAL A 242 -11.82 27.11 -3.84
N ARG A 243 -11.71 26.93 -5.15
CA ARG A 243 -12.84 26.62 -6.03
C ARG A 243 -12.75 25.17 -6.47
N VAL A 244 -13.86 24.47 -6.38
CA VAL A 244 -13.95 23.03 -6.63
C VAL A 244 -15.12 22.77 -7.54
N GLU A 245 -14.93 21.89 -8.52
CA GLU A 245 -15.99 21.47 -9.42
C GLU A 245 -16.49 20.07 -9.05
N VAL A 246 -17.77 19.99 -8.72
CA VAL A 246 -18.45 18.73 -8.41
C VAL A 246 -19.01 18.18 -9.71
N THR A 247 -18.62 16.96 -10.08
CA THR A 247 -19.06 16.30 -11.32
C THR A 247 -19.77 14.99 -11.00
N TYR A 248 -20.36 14.37 -12.02
CA TYR A 248 -20.94 13.03 -11.90
C TYR A 248 -19.89 11.90 -11.88
N GLN A 249 -18.60 12.23 -12.09
CA GLN A 249 -17.53 11.26 -12.14
C GLN A 249 -16.92 11.03 -10.75
N VAL A 250 -16.62 9.78 -10.45
CA VAL A 250 -15.80 9.37 -9.30
C VAL A 250 -14.33 9.56 -9.70
N PRO A 251 -13.44 10.04 -8.81
CA PRO A 251 -13.63 10.28 -7.38
C PRO A 251 -14.40 11.55 -7.05
N ILE A 252 -15.07 11.51 -5.90
CA ILE A 252 -15.66 12.66 -5.23
C ILE A 252 -14.58 13.75 -5.10
N PRO A 253 -14.88 15.02 -5.41
CA PRO A 253 -13.89 16.08 -5.32
C PRO A 253 -13.29 16.16 -3.91
N TRP A 254 -11.96 16.11 -3.88
CA TRP A 254 -11.16 16.05 -2.67
C TRP A 254 -10.36 17.34 -2.51
N VAL A 255 -10.44 17.95 -1.33
CA VAL A 255 -9.76 19.21 -1.02
C VAL A 255 -8.78 18.99 0.11
N PHE A 256 -7.50 19.08 -0.22
CA PHE A 256 -6.44 19.15 0.78
C PHE A 256 -6.28 20.61 1.23
N ILE A 257 -6.35 20.82 2.53
CA ILE A 257 -6.24 22.12 3.18
C ILE A 257 -4.95 22.06 4.00
N PRO A 258 -3.88 22.75 3.55
CA PRO A 258 -2.62 22.78 4.27
C PRO A 258 -2.77 23.50 5.61
N GLU A 259 -1.75 23.38 6.45
CA GLU A 259 -1.64 24.24 7.64
C GLU A 259 -1.38 25.69 7.23
N ASP A 260 -1.91 26.62 8.04
CA ASP A 260 -1.85 28.07 7.84
C ASP A 260 -0.45 28.66 8.10
#